data_AF-A0A9W6YJ23-F1
#
_entry.id   AF-A0A9W6YJ23-F1
#
_cell.length_a   1.000
_cell.length_b   1.000
_cell.length_c   1.000
_cell.angle_alpha   90.00
_cell.angle_beta   90.00
_cell.angle_gamma   90.00
#
_symmetry.space_group_name_H-M   'P 1'
#
loop_
_entity.id
_entity.type
_entity.pdbx_description
1 polymer ?
#
loop_
_entity_poly.entity_id
_entity_poly.type
_entity_poly.pdbx_seq_one_letter_code
_entity_poly.pdbx_strand_id
1 'polypeptide(L)'
;MDQMRYVHQAYCEAMEVSEEDLPTALKMDDNFYPLHNPTISDFDENSYLRKMQDVVGLLRNPAEAIISSICAYQRERYDRTFSFSGYLNDPRTLLLEEFKDWAMRTLAPASCTTESILIEVRRRHSYVLRLQHGQQGLFHSGTGERSLLGTLKDVRNVIETRVLPTIETERAHSSAREQLHTLEARGTDGLMHGVQFLFYVLRNTPNTPADCTISNLQSQQHAGMKDAMGSKSGQMLEVLLTTPSFKYVQSC
;
A
#
# COMPACT_ATOMS: atom_id res chain seq x y z
N MET A 1 7.00 33.89 -12.44
CA MET A 1 8.07 33.51 -11.49
C MET A 1 7.48 33.13 -10.14
N ASP A 2 6.66 33.99 -9.54
CA ASP A 2 6.05 33.78 -8.20
C ASP A 2 5.23 32.48 -8.09
N GLN A 3 4.45 32.14 -9.14
CA GLN A 3 3.68 30.89 -9.18
C GLN A 3 4.57 29.65 -9.00
N MET A 4 5.72 29.62 -9.67
CA MET A 4 6.59 28.45 -9.65
C MET A 4 7.35 28.35 -8.32
N ARG A 5 7.84 29.48 -7.81
CA ARG A 5 8.49 29.52 -6.48
C ARG A 5 7.54 29.04 -5.39
N TYR A 6 6.27 29.43 -5.47
CA TYR A 6 5.25 28.92 -4.56
C TYR A 6 5.00 27.41 -4.73
N VAL A 7 4.97 26.90 -5.96
CA VAL A 7 4.84 25.45 -6.23
C VAL A 7 6.02 24.68 -5.64
N HIS A 8 7.25 25.17 -5.77
CA HIS A 8 8.44 24.59 -5.16
C HIS A 8 8.33 24.59 -3.64
N GLN A 9 8.04 25.74 -3.04
CA GLN A 9 7.87 25.86 -1.59
C GLN A 9 6.82 24.89 -1.06
N ALA A 10 5.63 24.87 -1.69
CA ALA A 10 4.54 23.99 -1.28
C ALA A 10 4.93 22.51 -1.40
N TYR A 11 5.70 22.13 -2.43
CA TYR A 11 6.19 20.77 -2.62
C TYR A 11 7.20 20.40 -1.52
N CYS A 12 8.25 21.20 -1.35
CA CYS A 12 9.31 20.96 -0.36
C CYS A 12 8.74 20.87 1.06
N GLU A 13 7.82 21.76 1.43
CA GLU A 13 7.16 21.74 2.75
C GLU A 13 6.24 20.53 2.94
N ALA A 14 5.57 20.05 1.89
CA ALA A 14 4.67 18.90 2.00
C ALA A 14 5.42 17.56 1.98
N MET A 15 6.46 17.47 1.16
CA MET A 15 7.26 16.25 0.99
C MET A 15 8.38 16.13 2.02
N GLU A 16 8.68 17.22 2.74
CA GLU A 16 9.79 17.31 3.70
C GLU A 16 11.15 17.11 3.02
N VAL A 17 11.33 17.77 1.87
CA VAL A 17 12.53 17.65 1.02
C VAL A 17 13.10 19.02 0.65
N SER A 18 14.28 19.03 0.05
CA SER A 18 14.95 20.23 -0.44
C SER A 18 14.63 20.51 -1.91
N GLU A 19 15.00 21.70 -2.42
CA GLU A 19 14.83 22.03 -3.83
C GLU A 19 15.64 21.10 -4.78
N GLU A 20 16.71 20.46 -4.29
CA GLU A 20 17.51 19.50 -5.05
C GLU A 20 16.71 18.23 -5.42
N ASP A 21 15.73 17.91 -4.57
CA ASP A 21 14.85 16.74 -4.66
C ASP A 21 13.56 17.02 -5.44
N LEU A 22 13.45 18.21 -6.07
CA LEU A 22 12.29 18.52 -6.89
C LEU A 22 12.15 17.50 -8.04
N PRO A 23 10.92 17.06 -8.34
CA PRO A 23 10.66 16.14 -9.43
C PRO A 23 10.99 16.82 -10.77
N THR A 24 11.33 16.02 -11.77
CA THR A 24 11.81 16.48 -13.09
C THR A 24 10.91 17.55 -13.71
N ALA A 25 9.59 17.40 -13.59
CA ALA A 25 8.61 18.35 -14.11
C ALA A 25 8.72 19.75 -13.49
N LEU A 26 9.23 19.86 -12.25
CA LEU A 26 9.36 21.12 -11.52
C LEU A 26 10.77 21.71 -11.57
N LYS A 27 11.78 21.01 -12.08
CA LYS A 27 13.17 21.52 -12.08
C LYS A 27 13.34 22.73 -13.00
N MET A 28 14.13 23.69 -12.54
CA MET A 28 14.48 24.93 -13.23
C MET A 28 16.00 25.00 -13.47
N ASP A 29 16.44 25.71 -14.51
CA ASP A 29 17.84 26.05 -14.73
C ASP A 29 18.30 27.24 -13.86
N ASP A 30 19.56 27.63 -13.99
CA ASP A 30 20.16 28.76 -13.26
C ASP A 30 19.48 30.12 -13.54
N ASN A 31 18.83 30.24 -14.71
CA ASN A 31 18.07 31.43 -15.11
C ASN A 31 16.59 31.33 -14.75
N PHE A 32 16.19 30.29 -14.02
CA PHE A 32 14.83 30.00 -13.61
C PHE A 32 13.88 29.67 -14.78
N TYR A 33 14.40 29.03 -15.83
CA TYR A 33 13.62 28.43 -16.91
C TYR A 33 13.34 26.95 -16.67
N PRO A 34 12.14 26.44 -17.02
CA PRO A 34 11.81 25.02 -16.86
C PRO A 34 12.75 24.11 -17.66
N LEU A 35 13.27 23.07 -17.01
CA LEU A 35 14.03 22.01 -17.68
C LEU A 35 13.11 21.02 -18.40
N HIS A 36 11.90 20.83 -17.87
CA HIS A 36 10.88 20.00 -18.49
C HIS A 36 10.08 20.80 -19.52
N ASN A 37 9.90 20.22 -20.71
CA ASN A 37 9.19 20.83 -21.83
C ASN A 37 8.02 19.94 -22.25
N PRO A 38 6.82 20.15 -21.68
CA PRO A 38 5.62 19.42 -22.07
C PRO A 38 5.24 19.67 -23.53
N THR A 39 4.62 18.67 -24.12
CA THR A 39 4.13 18.67 -25.49
C THR A 39 2.63 18.46 -25.51
N ILE A 40 1.99 18.73 -26.65
CA ILE A 40 0.54 18.53 -26.81
C ILE A 40 0.17 17.04 -26.64
N SER A 41 1.07 16.12 -27.01
CA SER A 41 0.86 14.69 -26.77
C SER A 41 0.78 14.32 -25.30
N ASP A 42 1.36 15.12 -24.40
CA ASP A 42 1.25 14.89 -22.96
C ASP A 42 -0.15 15.21 -22.45
N PHE A 43 -1.00 15.89 -23.22
CA PHE A 43 -2.40 16.12 -22.85
C PHE A 43 -3.31 14.98 -23.34
N ASP A 44 -2.77 13.99 -24.04
CA ASP A 44 -3.53 12.83 -24.50
C ASP A 44 -3.66 11.75 -23.43
N GLU A 45 -4.83 11.71 -22.78
CA GLU A 45 -5.22 10.67 -21.84
C GLU A 45 -4.99 9.24 -22.35
N ASN A 46 -5.31 8.95 -23.62
CA ASN A 46 -5.18 7.60 -24.18
C ASN A 46 -3.72 7.12 -24.17
N SER A 47 -2.78 8.05 -24.35
CA SER A 47 -1.36 7.76 -24.28
C SER A 47 -0.94 7.30 -22.88
N TYR A 48 -1.53 7.83 -21.81
CA TYR A 48 -1.29 7.36 -20.44
C TYR A 48 -1.98 6.04 -20.15
N LEU A 49 -3.25 5.88 -20.55
CA LEU A 49 -3.98 4.62 -20.36
C LEU A 49 -3.24 3.45 -21.03
N ARG A 50 -2.69 3.65 -22.23
CA ARG A 50 -1.84 2.65 -22.90
C ARG A 50 -0.56 2.35 -22.12
N LYS A 51 0.13 3.37 -21.59
CA LYS A 51 1.33 3.17 -20.76
C LYS A 51 1.02 2.40 -19.46
N MET A 52 -0.21 2.48 -18.97
CA MET A 52 -0.65 1.84 -17.73
C MET A 52 -1.39 0.52 -17.92
N GLN A 53 -1.61 0.07 -19.16
CA GLN A 53 -2.45 -1.11 -19.47
C GLN A 53 -1.97 -2.38 -18.74
N ASP A 54 -0.65 -2.54 -18.62
CA ASP A 54 0.01 -3.72 -18.04
C ASP A 54 0.39 -3.51 -16.56
N VAL A 55 0.09 -2.34 -15.99
CA VAL A 55 0.35 -2.06 -14.58
C VAL A 55 -0.64 -2.86 -13.72
N VAL A 56 -0.09 -3.64 -12.79
CA VAL A 56 -0.86 -4.41 -11.81
C VAL A 56 -0.72 -3.72 -10.45
N GLY A 57 -1.80 -3.10 -9.99
CA GLY A 57 -1.86 -2.44 -8.69
C GLY A 57 -3.27 -2.04 -8.32
N LEU A 58 -3.62 -2.12 -7.04
CA LEU A 58 -4.96 -1.78 -6.53
C LEU A 58 -5.32 -0.31 -6.80
N LEU A 59 -4.31 0.54 -6.95
CA LEU A 59 -4.45 1.98 -7.14
C LEU A 59 -4.36 2.43 -8.61
N ARG A 60 -4.31 1.50 -9.57
CA ARG A 60 -4.31 1.84 -11.00
C ARG A 60 -5.54 2.65 -11.40
N ASN A 61 -6.75 2.15 -11.10
CA ASN A 61 -7.99 2.84 -11.48
C ASN A 61 -8.13 4.24 -10.80
N PRO A 62 -7.73 4.44 -9.52
CA PRO A 62 -7.60 5.77 -8.94
C PRO A 62 -6.59 6.68 -9.66
N ALA A 63 -5.41 6.16 -10.00
CA ALA A 63 -4.38 6.91 -10.72
C ALA A 63 -4.84 7.34 -12.12
N GLU A 64 -5.53 6.46 -12.85
CA GLU A 64 -6.15 6.80 -14.14
C GLU A 64 -7.13 7.96 -13.99
N ALA A 65 -8.00 7.94 -12.97
CA ALA A 65 -8.97 9.02 -12.75
C ALA A 65 -8.30 10.38 -12.46
N ILE A 66 -7.17 10.39 -11.75
CA ILE A 66 -6.35 11.60 -11.54
C ILE A 66 -5.82 12.10 -12.88
N ILE A 67 -5.20 11.22 -13.67
CA ILE A 67 -4.63 11.55 -14.98
C ILE A 67 -5.71 12.05 -15.94
N SER A 68 -6.87 11.40 -16.00
CA SER A 68 -8.01 11.80 -16.84
C SER A 68 -8.52 13.20 -16.49
N SER A 69 -8.67 13.53 -15.20
CA SER A 69 -9.11 14.88 -14.79
C SER A 69 -8.09 15.96 -15.20
N ILE A 70 -6.81 15.65 -15.06
CA ILE A 70 -5.71 16.54 -15.46
C ILE A 70 -5.69 16.74 -16.97
N CYS A 71 -5.70 15.65 -17.75
CA CYS A 71 -5.68 15.71 -19.21
C CYS A 71 -6.88 16.47 -19.76
N ALA A 72 -8.07 16.26 -19.19
CA ALA A 72 -9.27 17.01 -19.57
C ALA A 72 -9.09 18.53 -19.37
N TYR A 73 -8.56 18.95 -18.22
CA TYR A 73 -8.28 20.37 -17.98
C TYR A 73 -7.21 20.93 -18.93
N GLN A 74 -6.11 20.18 -19.16
CA GLN A 74 -5.03 20.63 -20.02
C GLN A 74 -5.47 20.77 -21.48
N ARG A 75 -6.24 19.81 -22.01
CA ARG A 75 -6.84 19.90 -23.37
C ARG A 75 -7.79 21.08 -23.48
N GLU A 76 -8.73 21.22 -22.54
CA GLU A 76 -9.70 22.33 -22.55
C GLU A 76 -9.02 23.69 -22.46
N ARG A 77 -7.93 23.79 -21.70
CA ARG A 77 -7.11 25.00 -21.59
C ARG A 77 -6.32 25.28 -22.87
N TYR A 78 -5.75 24.26 -23.49
CA TYR A 78 -5.07 24.34 -24.79
C TYR A 78 -6.04 24.90 -25.85
N ASP A 79 -7.24 24.33 -25.96
CA ASP A 79 -8.24 24.69 -26.96
C ASP A 79 -8.75 26.13 -26.83
N ARG A 80 -8.78 26.69 -25.61
CA ARG A 80 -9.18 28.09 -25.37
C ARG A 80 -8.13 29.11 -25.78
N THR A 81 -6.86 28.71 -25.76
CA THR A 81 -5.72 29.64 -25.80
C THR A 81 -4.99 29.58 -27.15
N PHE A 82 -5.67 29.10 -28.21
CA PHE A 82 -5.14 28.88 -29.57
C PHE A 82 -4.34 30.05 -30.18
N SER A 83 -4.40 31.25 -29.60
CA SER A 83 -3.73 32.46 -30.08
C SER A 83 -2.36 32.78 -29.44
N PHE A 84 -1.90 32.06 -28.40
CA PHE A 84 -0.62 32.39 -27.72
C PHE A 84 0.23 31.15 -27.40
N SER A 85 1.46 31.11 -27.92
CA SER A 85 2.43 30.00 -27.84
C SER A 85 3.12 29.81 -26.47
N GLY A 86 2.59 30.39 -25.38
CA GLY A 86 3.34 30.60 -24.14
C GLY A 86 2.96 29.74 -22.92
N TYR A 87 2.15 28.68 -23.08
CA TYR A 87 1.57 27.98 -21.91
C TYR A 87 2.08 26.54 -21.67
N LEU A 88 2.77 25.91 -22.62
CA LEU A 88 3.12 24.49 -22.49
C LEU A 88 4.08 24.21 -21.32
N ASN A 89 4.98 25.15 -21.02
CA ASN A 89 5.89 25.06 -19.88
C ASN A 89 5.57 26.08 -18.78
N ASP A 90 4.31 26.53 -18.70
CA ASP A 90 3.91 27.44 -17.63
C ASP A 90 3.78 26.70 -16.29
N PRO A 91 3.84 27.42 -15.15
CA PRO A 91 3.82 26.79 -13.82
C PRO A 91 2.61 25.88 -13.57
N ARG A 92 1.45 26.20 -14.17
CA ARG A 92 0.25 25.37 -14.05
C ARG A 92 0.41 24.04 -14.78
N THR A 93 0.99 24.06 -15.98
CA THR A 93 1.19 22.83 -16.78
C THR A 93 2.25 21.96 -16.13
N LEU A 94 3.38 22.55 -15.71
CA LEU A 94 4.46 21.82 -15.02
C LEU A 94 3.98 21.15 -13.72
N LEU A 95 3.18 21.86 -12.92
CA LEU A 95 2.54 21.30 -11.73
C LEU A 95 1.69 20.05 -12.05
N LEU A 96 0.92 20.12 -13.13
CA LEU A 96 0.03 19.03 -13.52
C LEU A 96 0.76 17.85 -14.18
N GLU A 97 1.84 18.10 -14.91
CA GLU A 97 2.74 17.04 -15.38
C GLU A 97 3.36 16.28 -14.21
N GLU A 98 3.74 16.99 -13.14
CA GLU A 98 4.24 16.37 -11.92
C GLU A 98 3.23 15.40 -11.30
N PHE A 99 1.97 15.83 -11.13
CA PHE A 99 0.91 14.96 -10.62
C PHE A 99 0.63 13.76 -11.52
N LYS A 100 0.68 13.91 -12.85
CA LYS A 100 0.53 12.79 -13.78
C LYS A 100 1.68 11.80 -13.65
N ASP A 101 2.92 12.28 -13.55
CA ASP A 101 4.09 11.42 -13.38
C ASP A 101 4.02 10.64 -12.08
N TRP A 102 3.68 11.30 -10.96
CA TRP A 102 3.44 10.65 -9.68
C TRP A 102 2.32 9.60 -9.76
N ALA A 103 1.17 9.95 -10.35
CA ALA A 103 0.04 9.04 -10.48
C ALA A 103 0.43 7.79 -11.28
N MET A 104 1.15 7.95 -12.38
CA MET A 104 1.55 6.85 -13.26
C MET A 104 2.68 6.00 -12.68
N ARG A 105 3.74 6.61 -12.15
CA ARG A 105 4.97 5.91 -11.77
C ARG A 105 4.99 5.44 -10.33
N THR A 106 4.31 6.16 -9.43
CA THR A 106 4.33 5.87 -8.00
C THR A 106 3.01 5.28 -7.57
N LEU A 107 1.89 5.95 -7.86
CA LEU A 107 0.59 5.55 -7.33
C LEU A 107 0.05 4.28 -7.98
N ALA A 108 0.02 4.21 -9.32
CA ALA A 108 -0.58 3.09 -10.03
C ALA A 108 0.04 1.72 -9.71
N PRO A 109 1.38 1.56 -9.65
CA PRO A 109 2.01 0.27 -9.32
C PRO A 109 2.17 0.03 -7.82
N ALA A 110 1.69 0.92 -6.95
CA ALA A 110 2.00 0.84 -5.52
C ALA A 110 1.46 -0.43 -4.84
N SER A 111 2.29 -1.01 -3.98
CA SER A 111 1.83 -1.99 -3.00
C SER A 111 1.18 -1.29 -1.82
N CYS A 112 -0.12 -1.55 -1.61
CA CYS A 112 -0.92 -0.96 -0.55
C CYS A 112 -0.62 -1.50 0.85
N THR A 113 0.31 -2.44 1.04
CA THR A 113 0.56 -3.07 2.34
C THR A 113 1.58 -2.32 3.21
N THR A 114 2.36 -1.41 2.63
CA THR A 114 3.47 -0.75 3.34
C THR A 114 3.07 0.55 4.02
N GLU A 115 3.74 0.92 5.11
CA GLU A 115 3.58 2.26 5.72
C GLU A 115 4.09 3.36 4.78
N SER A 116 5.13 3.07 3.99
CA SER A 116 5.77 4.05 3.10
C SER A 116 4.80 4.68 2.09
N ILE A 117 3.92 3.88 1.47
CA ILE A 117 2.93 4.41 0.53
C ILE A 117 1.86 5.24 1.24
N LEU A 118 1.49 4.90 2.47
CA LEU A 118 0.51 5.68 3.24
C LEU A 118 1.06 7.07 3.55
N ILE A 119 2.32 7.13 4.00
CA ILE A 119 3.01 8.39 4.28
C ILE A 119 3.14 9.22 3.00
N GLU A 120 3.60 8.61 1.90
CA GLU A 120 3.71 9.27 0.59
C GLU A 120 2.37 9.88 0.15
N VAL A 121 1.28 9.10 0.18
CA VAL A 121 -0.05 9.59 -0.23
C VAL A 121 -0.56 10.69 0.71
N ARG A 122 -0.27 10.63 2.02
CA ARG A 122 -0.63 11.70 2.98
C ARG A 122 0.14 12.99 2.73
N ARG A 123 1.43 12.89 2.40
CA ARG A 123 2.24 14.06 1.99
C ARG A 123 1.70 14.66 0.69
N ARG A 124 1.32 13.82 -0.27
CA ARG A 124 0.67 14.23 -1.52
C ARG A 124 -0.68 14.91 -1.29
N HIS A 125 -1.49 14.40 -0.38
CA HIS A 125 -2.72 15.05 0.06
C HIS A 125 -2.46 16.43 0.68
N SER A 126 -1.48 16.53 1.58
CA SER A 126 -1.03 17.80 2.17
C SER A 126 -0.57 18.80 1.12
N TYR A 127 0.18 18.33 0.11
CA TYR A 127 0.64 19.14 -1.00
C TYR A 127 -0.53 19.74 -1.79
N VAL A 128 -1.52 18.92 -2.16
CA VAL A 128 -2.73 19.39 -2.84
C VAL A 128 -3.46 20.42 -1.99
N LEU A 129 -3.66 20.17 -0.70
CA LEU A 129 -4.29 21.13 0.21
C LEU A 129 -3.54 22.46 0.27
N ARG A 130 -2.21 22.43 0.38
CA ARG A 130 -1.39 23.65 0.36
C ARG A 130 -1.62 24.44 -0.91
N LEU A 131 -1.55 23.79 -2.07
CA LEU A 131 -1.80 24.44 -3.37
C LEU A 131 -3.20 25.06 -3.47
N GLN A 132 -4.22 24.42 -2.87
CA GLN A 132 -5.59 24.94 -2.85
C GLN A 132 -5.79 26.12 -1.88
N HIS A 133 -5.07 26.12 -0.77
CA HIS A 133 -5.14 27.14 0.28
C HIS A 133 -4.05 28.23 0.16
N GLY A 134 -3.23 28.15 -0.88
CA GLY A 134 -2.15 29.07 -1.17
C GLY A 134 -2.56 30.51 -1.40
N GLN A 135 -1.57 31.37 -1.68
CA GLN A 135 -1.77 32.79 -1.91
C GLN A 135 -2.96 33.04 -2.85
N GLN A 136 -4.02 33.63 -2.30
CA GLN A 136 -5.22 33.93 -3.06
C GLN A 136 -4.87 34.80 -4.26
N GLY A 137 -5.36 34.42 -5.44
CA GLY A 137 -5.05 35.11 -6.71
C GLY A 137 -3.78 34.65 -7.41
N LEU A 138 -2.94 33.78 -6.81
CA LEU A 138 -1.75 33.31 -7.50
C LEU A 138 -2.10 32.49 -8.76
N PHE A 139 -3.13 31.65 -8.66
CA PHE A 139 -3.68 30.88 -9.78
C PHE A 139 -5.09 31.36 -10.12
N HIS A 140 -5.20 32.46 -10.87
CA HIS A 140 -6.49 32.94 -11.34
C HIS A 140 -7.21 31.88 -12.20
N SER A 141 -8.49 31.68 -11.89
CA SER A 141 -9.44 30.96 -12.75
C SER A 141 -9.65 31.76 -14.03
N GLY A 142 -9.36 31.16 -15.18
CA GLY A 142 -9.73 31.74 -16.47
C GLY A 142 -11.26 31.76 -16.65
N THR A 143 -11.73 32.24 -17.80
CA THR A 143 -13.16 32.28 -18.19
C THR A 143 -13.72 30.89 -18.57
N GLY A 144 -13.16 29.84 -17.99
CA GLY A 144 -13.36 28.47 -18.39
C GLY A 144 -14.20 27.64 -17.42
N GLU A 145 -14.88 26.61 -17.94
CA GLU A 145 -15.67 25.65 -17.15
C GLU A 145 -14.80 24.89 -16.14
N ARG A 146 -13.62 24.40 -16.55
CA ARG A 146 -12.62 23.84 -15.63
C ARG A 146 -11.58 24.87 -15.22
N SER A 147 -11.31 24.91 -13.92
CA SER A 147 -10.23 25.70 -13.31
C SER A 147 -9.17 24.77 -12.72
N LEU A 148 -7.94 25.27 -12.57
CA LEU A 148 -6.87 24.53 -11.88
C LEU A 148 -7.30 24.11 -10.47
N LEU A 149 -7.98 25.00 -9.74
CA LEU A 149 -8.47 24.71 -8.39
C LEU A 149 -9.53 23.61 -8.38
N GLY A 150 -10.40 23.59 -9.40
CA GLY A 150 -11.36 22.51 -9.64
C GLY A 150 -10.66 21.18 -9.90
N THR A 151 -9.65 21.16 -10.78
CA THR A 151 -8.84 19.95 -11.04
C THR A 151 -8.13 19.46 -9.79
N LEU A 152 -7.50 20.35 -9.02
CA LEU A 152 -6.85 19.97 -7.75
C LEU A 152 -7.87 19.43 -6.73
N LYS A 153 -9.11 19.94 -6.74
CA LYS A 153 -10.19 19.40 -5.91
C LYS A 153 -10.58 17.99 -6.35
N ASP A 154 -10.64 17.72 -7.65
CA ASP A 154 -10.89 16.37 -8.16
C ASP A 154 -9.78 15.40 -7.76
N VAL A 155 -8.51 15.81 -7.88
CA VAL A 155 -7.36 15.02 -7.43
C VAL A 155 -7.46 14.73 -5.93
N ARG A 156 -7.73 15.75 -5.12
CA ARG A 156 -7.93 15.59 -3.66
C ARG A 156 -9.06 14.60 -3.36
N ASN A 157 -10.20 14.74 -4.02
CA ASN A 157 -11.34 13.86 -3.81
C ASN A 157 -10.99 12.41 -4.13
N VAL A 158 -10.24 12.13 -5.21
CA VAL A 158 -9.77 10.77 -5.51
C VAL A 158 -8.86 10.24 -4.41
N ILE A 159 -7.96 11.07 -3.90
CA ILE A 159 -7.07 10.69 -2.79
C ILE A 159 -7.88 10.34 -1.53
N GLU A 160 -8.79 11.21 -1.12
CA GLU A 160 -9.59 11.09 0.11
C GLU A 160 -10.58 9.92 0.07
N THR A 161 -11.26 9.73 -1.08
CA THR A 161 -12.41 8.81 -1.16
C THR A 161 -12.06 7.44 -1.72
N ARG A 162 -10.92 7.31 -2.41
CA ARG A 162 -10.54 6.06 -3.09
C ARG A 162 -9.16 5.58 -2.70
N VAL A 163 -8.14 6.44 -2.74
CA VAL A 163 -6.75 6.01 -2.52
C VAL A 163 -6.49 5.66 -1.06
N LEU A 164 -6.68 6.60 -0.14
CA LEU A 164 -6.41 6.40 1.29
C LEU A 164 -7.23 5.23 1.87
N PRO A 165 -8.55 5.12 1.63
CA PRO A 165 -9.33 3.99 2.13
C PRO A 165 -8.85 2.63 1.60
N THR A 166 -8.41 2.57 0.34
CA THR A 166 -7.88 1.32 -0.25
C THR A 166 -6.59 0.89 0.45
N ILE A 167 -5.68 1.84 0.70
CA ILE A 167 -4.43 1.56 1.43
C ILE A 167 -4.75 1.10 2.85
N GLU A 168 -5.56 1.85 3.60
CA GLU A 168 -5.89 1.53 4.99
C GLU A 168 -6.54 0.15 5.13
N THR A 169 -7.45 -0.19 4.21
CA THR A 169 -8.11 -1.50 4.18
C THR A 169 -7.13 -2.64 3.90
N GLU A 170 -6.28 -2.50 2.87
CA GLU A 170 -5.32 -3.55 2.51
C GLU A 170 -4.27 -3.76 3.62
N ARG A 171 -3.82 -2.68 4.27
CA ARG A 171 -2.92 -2.77 5.42
C ARG A 171 -3.56 -3.48 6.61
N ALA A 172 -4.82 -3.17 6.91
CA ALA A 172 -5.55 -3.85 7.98
C ALA A 172 -5.67 -5.36 7.69
N HIS A 173 -5.97 -5.74 6.45
CA HIS A 173 -6.03 -7.15 6.04
C HIS A 173 -4.66 -7.84 6.10
N SER A 174 -3.59 -7.19 5.63
CA SER A 174 -2.23 -7.74 5.70
C SER A 174 -1.79 -7.97 7.15
N SER A 175 -2.05 -7.00 8.04
CA SER A 175 -1.76 -7.11 9.48
C SER A 175 -2.55 -8.24 10.13
N ALA A 176 -3.85 -8.35 9.85
CA ALA A 176 -4.68 -9.43 10.37
C ALA A 176 -4.18 -10.82 9.92
N ARG A 177 -3.74 -10.94 8.66
CA ARG A 177 -3.18 -12.19 8.13
C ARG A 177 -1.88 -12.57 8.81
N GLU A 178 -0.99 -11.62 9.06
CA GLU A 178 0.26 -11.85 9.79
C GLU A 178 0.01 -12.28 11.25
N GLN A 179 -0.98 -11.65 11.91
CA GLN A 179 -1.40 -12.03 13.25
C GLN A 179 -1.99 -13.43 13.30
N LEU A 180 -2.80 -13.83 12.30
CA LEU A 180 -3.34 -15.18 12.19
C LEU A 180 -2.22 -16.21 12.02
N HIS A 181 -1.26 -15.97 11.13
CA HIS A 181 -0.10 -16.86 10.98
C HIS A 181 0.74 -16.97 12.25
N THR A 182 0.91 -15.86 12.97
CA THR A 182 1.60 -15.87 14.28
C THR A 182 0.82 -16.68 15.32
N LEU A 183 -0.51 -16.56 15.33
CA LEU A 183 -1.37 -17.33 16.22
C LEU A 183 -1.33 -18.83 15.89
N GLU A 184 -1.37 -19.19 14.60
CA GLU A 184 -1.23 -20.57 14.14
C GLU A 184 0.10 -21.18 14.59
N ALA A 185 1.20 -20.44 14.45
CA ALA A 185 2.53 -20.88 14.89
C ALA A 185 2.58 -21.07 16.41
N ARG A 186 2.07 -20.10 17.19
CA ARG A 186 2.04 -20.20 18.67
C ARG A 186 1.10 -21.30 19.16
N GLY A 187 -0.04 -21.50 18.49
CA GLY A 187 -0.98 -22.57 18.80
C GLY A 187 -0.36 -23.94 18.55
N THR A 188 0.37 -24.09 17.44
CA THR A 188 1.13 -25.30 17.11
C THR A 188 2.20 -25.58 18.16
N ASP A 189 2.99 -24.58 18.53
CA ASP A 189 4.03 -24.71 19.56
C ASP A 189 3.44 -25.07 20.93
N GLY A 190 2.35 -24.41 21.34
CA GLY A 190 1.64 -24.71 22.58
C GLY A 190 1.08 -26.14 22.62
N LEU A 191 0.53 -26.63 21.50
CA LEU A 191 0.07 -28.01 21.38
C LEU A 191 1.23 -29.01 21.51
N MET A 192 2.36 -28.74 20.86
CA MET A 192 3.55 -29.61 20.96
C MET A 192 4.09 -29.66 22.39
N HIS A 193 4.20 -28.53 23.07
CA HIS A 193 4.59 -28.48 24.49
C HIS A 193 3.59 -29.22 25.39
N GLY A 194 2.28 -29.08 25.12
CA GLY A 194 1.24 -29.82 25.85
C GLY A 194 1.37 -31.33 25.71
N VAL A 195 1.65 -31.83 24.49
CA VAL A 195 1.89 -33.26 24.24
C VAL A 195 3.16 -33.74 24.94
N GLN A 196 4.25 -32.96 24.88
CA GLN A 196 5.47 -33.28 25.61
C GLN A 196 5.23 -33.35 27.12
N PHE A 197 4.50 -32.39 27.70
CA PHE A 197 4.14 -32.38 29.11
C PHE A 197 3.34 -33.63 29.50
N LEU A 198 2.27 -33.94 28.76
CA LEU A 198 1.44 -35.12 29.01
C LEU A 198 2.25 -36.41 28.89
N PHE A 199 3.15 -36.48 27.90
CA PHE A 199 4.06 -37.60 27.74
C PHE A 199 5.03 -37.74 28.91
N TYR A 200 5.61 -36.65 29.43
CA TYR A 200 6.47 -36.71 30.62
C TYR A 200 5.70 -37.14 31.87
N VAL A 201 4.48 -36.65 32.08
CA VAL A 201 3.61 -37.09 33.19
C VAL A 201 3.30 -38.58 33.05
N LEU A 202 2.93 -39.03 31.85
CA LEU A 202 2.67 -40.45 31.55
C LEU A 202 3.91 -41.30 31.83
N ARG A 203 5.08 -40.93 31.30
CA ARG A 203 6.35 -41.63 31.51
C ARG A 203 6.68 -41.79 33.00
N ASN A 204 6.38 -40.78 33.81
CA ASN A 204 6.63 -40.80 35.25
C ASN A 204 5.51 -41.48 36.07
N THR A 205 4.45 -41.98 35.42
CA THR A 205 3.37 -42.72 36.08
C THR A 205 3.85 -44.13 36.43
N PRO A 206 3.60 -44.65 37.65
CA PRO A 206 4.01 -46.00 38.04
C PRO A 206 3.55 -47.07 37.04
N ASN A 207 4.40 -48.08 36.82
CA ASN A 207 4.19 -49.19 35.87
C ASN A 207 4.25 -48.82 34.37
N THR A 208 4.59 -47.57 34.02
CA THR A 208 4.85 -47.20 32.62
C THR A 208 6.21 -47.76 32.17
N PRO A 209 6.30 -48.44 31.02
CA PRO A 209 7.55 -48.99 30.50
C PRO A 209 8.62 -47.91 30.26
N ALA A 210 9.89 -48.25 30.49
CA ALA A 210 11.02 -47.31 30.33
C ALA A 210 11.30 -46.93 28.86
N ASP A 211 10.85 -47.76 27.91
CA ASP A 211 10.94 -47.58 26.46
C ASP A 211 9.68 -46.92 25.85
N CYS A 212 8.89 -46.24 26.68
CA CYS A 212 7.73 -45.48 26.23
C CYS A 212 8.17 -44.40 25.22
N THR A 213 7.70 -44.49 23.98
CA THR A 213 7.82 -43.47 22.92
C THR A 213 6.43 -43.18 22.35
N ILE A 214 6.25 -42.02 21.69
CA ILE A 214 4.97 -41.65 21.07
C ILE A 214 4.51 -42.73 20.05
N SER A 215 5.44 -43.27 19.27
CA SER A 215 5.15 -44.34 18.30
C SER A 215 4.71 -45.64 18.99
N ASN A 216 5.37 -46.01 20.10
CA ASN A 216 5.00 -47.22 20.85
C ASN A 216 3.62 -47.05 21.52
N LEU A 217 3.27 -45.84 21.96
CA LEU A 217 1.96 -45.52 22.55
C LEU A 217 0.81 -45.68 21.56
N GLN A 218 1.01 -45.30 20.29
CA GLN A 218 0.01 -45.51 19.23
C GLN A 218 -0.22 -47.00 18.93
N SER A 219 0.78 -47.84 19.13
CA SER A 219 0.73 -49.28 18.84
C SER A 219 0.23 -50.15 20.00
N GLN A 220 0.18 -49.62 21.23
CA GLN A 220 -0.26 -50.31 22.46
C GLN A 220 0.30 -51.75 22.64
N GLN A 221 1.58 -51.97 22.29
CA GLN A 221 2.15 -53.31 22.14
C GLN A 221 2.33 -54.11 23.45
N HIS A 222 2.29 -53.48 24.64
CA HIS A 222 2.56 -54.14 25.92
C HIS A 222 1.47 -53.90 26.98
N ALA A 223 1.28 -54.85 27.89
CA ALA A 223 0.27 -54.78 28.94
C ALA A 223 0.44 -53.55 29.87
N GLY A 224 1.68 -53.23 30.26
CA GLY A 224 1.97 -52.00 31.03
C GLY A 224 1.70 -50.70 30.25
N MET A 225 1.67 -50.77 28.93
CA MET A 225 1.31 -49.65 28.06
C MET A 225 -0.20 -49.44 28.00
N LYS A 226 -1.00 -50.52 27.99
CA LYS A 226 -2.45 -50.44 28.14
C LYS A 226 -2.85 -49.83 29.49
N ASP A 227 -2.19 -50.23 30.57
CA ASP A 227 -2.46 -49.69 31.91
C ASP A 227 -2.08 -48.20 32.00
N ALA A 228 -0.93 -47.80 31.44
CA ALA A 228 -0.52 -46.40 31.36
C ALA A 228 -1.50 -45.55 30.54
N MET A 229 -1.99 -46.06 29.39
CA MET A 229 -3.02 -45.39 28.58
C MET A 229 -4.36 -45.24 29.31
N GLY A 230 -4.66 -46.14 30.26
CA GLY A 230 -5.83 -46.03 31.13
C GLY A 230 -5.77 -44.88 32.16
N SER A 231 -4.59 -44.27 32.37
CA SER A 231 -4.44 -43.09 33.23
C SER A 231 -5.05 -41.83 32.60
N LYS A 232 -5.34 -40.80 33.41
CA LYS A 232 -5.88 -39.53 32.89
C LYS A 232 -4.96 -38.87 31.85
N SER A 233 -3.65 -38.87 32.08
CA SER A 233 -2.67 -38.33 31.13
C SER A 233 -2.60 -39.17 29.87
N GLY A 234 -2.67 -40.50 29.99
CA GLY A 234 -2.74 -41.44 28.86
C GLY A 234 -3.96 -41.22 27.98
N GLN A 235 -5.15 -41.11 28.57
CA GLN A 235 -6.39 -40.82 27.87
C GLN A 235 -6.36 -39.45 27.17
N MET A 236 -5.82 -38.42 27.83
CA MET A 236 -5.66 -37.09 27.21
C MET A 236 -4.67 -37.10 26.06
N LEU A 237 -3.57 -37.87 26.17
CA LEU A 237 -2.59 -38.05 25.11
C LEU A 237 -3.19 -38.83 23.93
N GLU A 238 -4.00 -39.86 24.20
CA GLU A 238 -4.70 -40.65 23.18
C GLU A 238 -5.63 -39.77 22.34
N VAL A 239 -6.45 -38.94 23.00
CA VAL A 239 -7.36 -38.01 22.32
C VAL A 239 -6.58 -37.04 21.43
N LEU A 240 -5.46 -36.49 21.91
CA LEU A 240 -4.63 -35.58 21.11
C LEU A 240 -3.99 -36.29 19.91
N LEU A 241 -3.39 -37.46 20.10
CA LEU A 241 -2.71 -38.24 19.03
C LEU A 241 -3.68 -38.79 17.98
N THR A 242 -4.95 -39.01 18.35
CA THR A 242 -5.99 -39.51 17.43
C THR A 242 -6.78 -38.38 16.76
N THR A 243 -6.69 -37.15 17.25
CA THR A 243 -7.34 -35.98 16.63
C THR A 243 -6.74 -35.70 15.25
N PRO A 244 -7.55 -35.68 14.17
CA PRO A 244 -7.05 -35.50 12.79
C PRO A 244 -6.22 -34.23 12.60
N SER A 245 -6.62 -33.14 13.25
CA SER A 245 -5.94 -31.85 13.18
C SER A 245 -4.52 -31.89 13.77
N PHE A 246 -4.28 -32.74 14.77
CA PHE A 246 -2.95 -32.92 15.37
C PHE A 246 -2.03 -33.76 14.49
N LYS A 247 -2.58 -34.75 13.77
CA LYS A 247 -1.81 -35.53 12.79
C LYS A 247 -1.24 -34.66 11.67
N TYR A 248 -2.00 -33.65 11.23
CA TYR A 248 -1.55 -32.68 10.24
C TYR A 248 -0.37 -31.85 10.73
N VAL A 249 -0.41 -31.41 11.99
CA VAL A 249 0.67 -30.67 12.66
C VAL A 249 1.96 -31.48 12.79
N GLN A 250 1.85 -32.81 12.97
CA GLN A 250 3.02 -33.70 13.11
C GLN A 250 3.72 -33.99 11.76
N SER A 251 3.05 -33.74 10.64
CA SER A 251 3.54 -33.99 9.27
C SER A 251 4.04 -32.76 8.52
N CYS A 252 3.91 -31.57 9.12
CA CYS A 252 4.54 -30.32 8.66
C CYS A 252 5.87 -30.11 9.40
#